data_AF-X1DTL2-F1
#
_entry.id   AF-X1DTL2-F1
#
_cell.length_a   1.000
_cell.length_b   1.000
_cell.length_c   1.000
_cell.angle_alpha   90.00
_cell.angle_beta   90.00
_cell.angle_gamma   90.00
#
_symmetry.space_group_name_H-M   'P 1'
#
loop_
_entity.id
_entity.type
_entity.pdbx_description
1 polymer ?
#
loop_
_entity_poly.entity_id
_entity_poly.type
_entity_poly.pdbx_seq_one_letter_code
_entity_poly.pdbx_strand_id
1 'polypeptide(L)'
;TPLHVLLSAMVTAAMYKKYSRGKLWAVILIGYCGSIGIATISDAIIPYLGAVLLDVSIEFHVPFIEHWWINLLALIGIMFGYWKQTTRLPHWGHMLLSTWASLFYFTTYGIADWIPILHFIFLFLFLAVWVPCCLSDIVFPLLFTRGKLPH
;
A
#
# COMPACT_ATOMS: atom_id res chain seq x y z
N THR A 1 -0.57 0.66 8.35
CA THR A 1 0.66 0.54 9.17
C THR A 1 1.82 1.16 8.41
N PRO A 2 2.73 1.90 9.07
CA PRO A 2 3.82 2.62 8.37
C PRO A 2 4.76 1.68 7.60
N LEU A 3 4.87 0.41 8.02
CA LEU A 3 5.67 -0.59 7.33
C LEU A 3 5.14 -0.91 5.92
N HIS A 4 3.81 -0.88 5.71
CA HIS A 4 3.24 -1.15 4.39
C HIS A 4 3.66 -0.08 3.38
N VAL A 5 3.84 1.17 3.82
CA VAL A 5 4.23 2.32 2.99
C VAL A 5 5.66 2.11 2.48
N LEU A 6 6.57 1.72 3.38
CA LEU A 6 7.94 1.37 3.04
C LEU A 6 8.00 0.20 2.04
N LEU A 7 7.23 -0.87 2.29
CA LEU A 7 7.21 -2.03 1.42
C LEU A 7 6.63 -1.70 0.03
N SER A 8 5.53 -0.93 -0.03
CA SER A 8 4.94 -0.50 -1.31
C SER A 8 5.88 0.42 -2.09
N ALA A 9 6.55 1.37 -1.42
CA ALA A 9 7.59 2.21 -2.02
C ALA A 9 8.73 1.40 -2.61
N MET A 10 9.19 0.38 -1.89
CA MET A 10 10.26 -0.52 -2.33
C MET A 10 9.84 -1.36 -3.54
N VAL A 11 8.64 -1.97 -3.52
CA VAL A 11 8.14 -2.77 -4.65
C VAL A 11 7.94 -1.89 -5.88
N THR A 12 7.29 -0.74 -5.73
CA THR A 12 6.99 0.18 -6.84
C THR A 12 8.27 0.68 -7.50
N ALA A 13 9.25 1.12 -6.71
CA ALA A 13 10.55 1.56 -7.21
C ALA A 13 11.34 0.42 -7.88
N ALA A 14 11.36 -0.76 -7.27
CA ALA A 14 12.04 -1.94 -7.83
C ALA A 14 11.40 -2.41 -9.14
N MET A 15 10.07 -2.44 -9.23
CA MET A 15 9.33 -2.80 -10.43
C MET A 15 9.60 -1.82 -11.56
N TYR A 16 9.48 -0.51 -11.30
CA TYR A 16 9.79 0.49 -12.32
C TYR A 16 11.25 0.37 -12.79
N LYS A 17 12.21 0.22 -11.88
CA LYS A 17 13.64 0.10 -12.24
C LYS A 17 13.96 -1.19 -13.00
N LYS A 18 13.27 -2.28 -12.71
CA LYS A 18 13.44 -3.57 -13.39
C LYS A 18 12.98 -3.51 -14.84
N TYR A 19 11.86 -2.84 -15.10
CA TYR A 19 11.24 -2.76 -16.44
C TYR A 19 11.56 -1.47 -17.21
N SER A 20 12.19 -0.47 -16.57
CA SER A 20 12.57 0.80 -17.19
C SER A 20 14.05 1.12 -16.94
N ARG A 21 14.77 1.46 -18.01
CA ARG A 21 16.10 2.10 -17.92
C ARG A 21 16.01 3.61 -17.61
N GLY A 22 14.87 4.08 -17.11
CA GLY A 22 14.60 5.48 -16.80
C GLY A 22 15.57 6.11 -15.78
N LYS A 23 15.60 7.44 -15.78
CA LYS A 23 16.44 8.26 -14.88
C LYS A 23 16.04 8.03 -13.41
N LEU A 24 17.00 8.19 -12.50
CA LEU A 24 16.82 8.01 -11.05
C LEU A 24 15.67 8.88 -10.48
N TRP A 25 15.51 10.11 -10.99
CA TRP A 25 14.40 10.99 -10.64
C TRP A 25 13.01 10.39 -10.93
N ALA A 26 12.86 9.63 -12.01
CA ALA A 26 11.58 8.98 -12.34
C ALA A 26 11.27 7.84 -11.37
N VAL A 27 12.30 7.11 -10.90
CA VAL A 27 12.15 6.05 -9.88
C VAL A 27 11.63 6.65 -8.57
N ILE A 28 12.21 7.78 -8.15
CA ILE A 28 11.79 8.47 -6.92
C ILE A 28 10.35 8.96 -7.05
N LEU A 29 10.01 9.63 -8.16
CA LEU A 29 8.69 10.22 -8.34
C LEU A 29 7.60 9.15 -8.40
N ILE A 30 7.82 8.06 -9.15
CA ILE A 30 6.86 6.96 -9.28
C ILE A 30 6.75 6.17 -7.99
N GLY A 31 7.87 5.86 -7.32
CA GLY A 31 7.86 5.14 -6.05
C GLY A 31 7.18 5.94 -4.93
N TYR A 32 7.41 7.25 -4.89
CA TYR A 32 6.80 8.14 -3.90
C TYR A 32 5.31 8.33 -4.15
N CYS A 33 4.92 8.66 -5.39
CA CYS A 33 3.51 8.83 -5.76
C CYS A 33 2.71 7.53 -5.61
N GLY A 34 3.26 6.37 -5.98
CA GLY A 34 2.58 5.08 -5.80
C GLY A 34 2.39 4.75 -4.31
N SER A 35 3.45 4.82 -3.52
CA SER A 35 3.40 4.50 -2.10
C SER A 35 2.49 5.43 -1.30
N ILE A 36 2.71 6.75 -1.37
CA ILE A 36 1.94 7.71 -0.58
C ILE A 36 0.54 7.90 -1.13
N GLY A 37 0.37 7.87 -2.45
CA GLY A 37 -0.95 7.98 -3.08
C GLY A 37 -1.87 6.85 -2.62
N ILE A 38 -1.41 5.60 -2.68
CA ILE A 38 -2.22 4.47 -2.24
C ILE A 38 -2.33 4.39 -0.72
N ALA A 39 -1.29 4.72 0.04
CA ALA A 39 -1.41 4.81 1.49
C ALA A 39 -2.48 5.84 1.91
N THR A 40 -2.55 7.00 1.23
CA THR A 40 -3.58 8.01 1.50
C THR A 40 -4.97 7.52 1.12
N ILE A 41 -5.11 6.85 -0.03
CA ILE A 41 -6.39 6.29 -0.44
C ILE A 41 -6.86 5.22 0.54
N SER A 42 -5.98 4.30 0.91
CA SER A 42 -6.29 3.15 1.76
C SER A 42 -6.54 3.54 3.22
N ASP A 43 -5.70 4.42 3.78
CA ASP A 43 -5.72 4.71 5.22
C ASP A 43 -6.62 5.90 5.58
N ALA A 44 -6.89 6.82 4.65
CA ALA A 44 -7.73 7.99 4.91
C ALA A 44 -9.03 7.99 4.10
N ILE A 45 -8.97 7.78 2.79
CA ILE A 45 -10.15 7.93 1.91
C ILE A 45 -11.15 6.78 2.08
N ILE A 46 -10.70 5.52 2.04
CA ILE A 46 -11.59 4.36 2.18
C ILE A 46 -12.30 4.36 3.55
N PRO A 47 -11.61 4.57 4.69
CA PRO A 47 -12.25 4.63 5.99
C PRO A 47 -13.21 5.81 6.13
N TYR A 48 -12.83 6.99 5.61
CA TYR A 48 -13.70 8.17 5.63
C TYR A 48 -14.97 7.95 4.81
N LEU A 49 -14.87 7.36 3.62
CA LEU A 49 -16.06 7.00 2.82
C LEU A 49 -16.94 5.97 3.55
N GLY A 50 -16.34 4.96 4.17
CA GLY A 50 -17.06 3.98 4.99
C GLY A 50 -17.78 4.62 6.19
N ALA A 51 -17.16 5.61 6.81
CA ALA A 51 -17.73 6.38 7.91
C ALA A 51 -18.94 7.21 7.50
N VAL A 52 -18.81 7.96 6.40
CA VAL A 52 -19.89 8.79 5.83
C VAL A 52 -21.07 7.92 5.40
N LEU A 53 -20.82 6.74 4.81
CA LEU A 53 -21.86 5.77 4.46
C LEU A 53 -22.61 5.22 5.69
N LEU A 54 -21.96 5.19 6.85
CA LEU A 54 -22.52 4.72 8.12
C LEU A 54 -23.03 5.87 9.00
N ASP A 55 -23.04 7.11 8.49
CA ASP A 55 -23.40 8.34 9.21
C ASP A 55 -22.59 8.56 10.51
N VAL A 56 -21.36 8.02 10.55
CA VAL A 56 -20.43 8.20 11.67
C VAL A 56 -19.48 9.34 11.34
N SER A 57 -19.46 10.36 12.19
CA SER A 57 -18.52 11.48 12.08
C SER A 57 -17.12 11.04 12.51
N ILE A 58 -16.28 10.62 11.56
CA ILE A 58 -14.86 10.35 11.79
C ILE A 58 -14.04 11.54 11.31
N GLU A 59 -13.11 12.00 12.14
CA GLU A 59 -12.14 13.02 11.73
C GLU A 59 -11.25 12.50 10.61
N PHE A 60 -11.03 13.33 9.58
CA PHE A 60 -10.18 12.97 8.45
C PHE A 60 -8.71 12.98 8.88
N HIS A 61 -8.26 11.86 9.42
CA HIS A 61 -6.86 11.64 9.77
C HIS A 61 -6.08 11.37 8.49
N VAL A 62 -5.09 12.20 8.20
CA VAL A 62 -4.19 12.02 7.06
C VAL A 62 -2.82 11.65 7.61
N PRO A 63 -2.47 10.35 7.66
CA PRO A 63 -1.23 9.90 8.29
C PRO A 63 -0.01 10.60 7.69
N PHE A 64 -0.03 10.91 6.39
CA PHE A 64 1.04 11.63 5.70
C PHE A 64 1.37 13.02 6.29
N ILE A 65 0.35 13.74 6.80
CA ILE A 65 0.50 15.09 7.36
C ILE A 65 0.84 15.03 8.85
N GLU A 66 0.24 14.11 9.59
CA GLU A 66 0.47 13.96 11.03
C GLU A 66 1.82 13.33 11.33
N HIS A 67 2.34 12.55 10.39
CA HIS A 67 3.52 11.72 10.58
C HIS A 67 4.52 11.96 9.45
N TRP A 68 5.29 13.05 9.57
CA TRP A 68 6.37 13.42 8.62
C TRP A 68 7.39 12.30 8.36
N TRP A 69 7.68 11.47 9.36
CA TRP A 69 8.51 10.26 9.27
C TRP A 69 8.02 9.22 8.25
N ILE A 70 6.74 9.21 7.87
CA ILE A 70 6.21 8.30 6.82
C ILE A 70 6.85 8.62 5.46
N ASN A 71 7.20 9.89 5.22
CA ASN A 71 7.84 10.32 3.98
C ASN A 71 9.28 9.83 3.91
N LEU A 72 9.93 9.80 5.08
CA LEU A 72 11.26 9.22 5.23
C LEU A 72 11.24 7.70 5.03
N LEU A 73 10.23 7.01 5.57
CA LEU A 73 9.99 5.58 5.33
C LEU A 73 9.78 5.28 3.84
N ALA A 74 9.01 6.11 3.14
CA ALA A 74 8.81 5.99 1.70
C ALA A 74 10.13 6.18 0.93
N LEU A 75 10.93 7.19 1.27
CA LEU A 75 12.24 7.42 0.66
C LEU A 75 13.22 6.27 0.91
N ILE A 76 13.25 5.73 2.14
CA ILE A 76 14.06 4.56 2.49
C ILE A 76 13.62 3.36 1.64
N GLY A 77 12.31 3.13 1.51
CA GLY A 77 11.75 2.09 0.64
C GLY A 77 12.21 2.22 -0.80
N ILE A 78 12.13 3.43 -1.38
CA ILE A 78 12.61 3.71 -2.75
C ILE A 78 14.11 3.43 -2.89
N MET A 79 14.91 3.85 -1.91
CA MET A 79 16.36 3.65 -1.92
C MET A 79 16.71 2.15 -1.93
N PHE A 80 16.04 1.35 -1.09
CA PHE A 80 16.21 -0.09 -1.08
C PHE A 80 15.71 -0.75 -2.38
N GLY A 81 14.59 -0.30 -2.93
CA GLY A 81 14.06 -0.80 -4.20
C GLY A 81 14.97 -0.48 -5.39
N TYR A 82 15.68 0.65 -5.32
CA TYR A 82 16.70 1.02 -6.31
C TYR A 82 17.94 0.13 -6.24
N TRP A 83 18.43 -0.17 -5.03
CA TRP A 83 19.63 -0.99 -4.84
C TRP A 83 19.36 -2.48 -5.08
N LYS A 84 18.22 -2.99 -4.61
CA LYS A 84 17.88 -4.41 -4.68
C LYS A 84 16.49 -4.58 -5.30
N GLN A 85 16.47 -4.98 -6.57
CA GLN A 85 15.25 -5.14 -7.39
C GLN A 85 14.47 -6.43 -7.06
N THR A 86 14.34 -6.74 -5.77
CA THR A 86 13.55 -7.87 -5.29
C THR A 86 12.10 -7.41 -5.17
N THR A 87 11.24 -7.88 -6.08
CA THR A 87 9.85 -7.44 -6.15
C THR A 87 8.89 -8.43 -5.49
N ARG A 88 9.23 -9.72 -5.46
CA ARG A 88 8.36 -10.76 -4.88
C ARG A 88 8.29 -10.65 -3.34
N LEU A 89 9.42 -10.75 -2.65
CA LEU A 89 9.44 -10.77 -1.17
C LEU A 89 8.70 -9.58 -0.52
N PRO A 90 8.94 -8.32 -0.93
CA PRO A 90 8.24 -7.20 -0.30
C PRO A 90 6.78 -7.06 -0.72
N HIS A 91 6.37 -7.56 -1.88
CA HIS A 91 4.95 -7.61 -2.25
C HIS A 91 4.19 -8.63 -1.39
N TRP A 92 4.73 -9.84 -1.23
CA TRP A 92 4.16 -10.84 -0.32
C TRP A 92 4.17 -10.36 1.13
N GLY A 93 5.25 -9.70 1.55
CA GLY A 93 5.36 -9.10 2.88
C GLY A 93 4.32 -8.01 3.12
N HIS A 94 4.11 -7.10 2.14
CA HIS A 94 3.12 -6.03 2.24
C HIS A 94 1.70 -6.58 2.41
N MET A 95 1.32 -7.55 1.59
CA MET A 95 -0.01 -8.17 1.65
C MET A 95 -0.23 -8.94 2.96
N LEU A 96 0.78 -9.68 3.42
CA LEU A 96 0.68 -10.49 4.64
C LEU A 96 0.66 -9.62 5.89
N LEU A 97 1.46 -8.56 5.96
CA LEU A 97 1.46 -7.64 7.11
C LEU A 97 0.14 -6.90 7.25
N SER A 98 -0.45 -6.46 6.13
CA SER A 98 -1.72 -5.76 6.14
C SER A 98 -2.87 -6.69 6.56
N THR A 99 -2.92 -7.92 6.04
CA THR A 99 -3.95 -8.89 6.45
C THR A 99 -3.79 -9.32 7.90
N TRP A 100 -2.56 -9.54 8.38
CA TRP A 100 -2.30 -9.83 9.78
C TRP A 100 -2.71 -8.69 10.70
N ALA A 101 -2.33 -7.45 10.39
CA ALA A 101 -2.67 -6.30 11.22
C ALA A 101 -4.19 -6.13 11.38
N SER A 102 -4.94 -6.28 10.28
CA SER A 102 -6.41 -6.24 10.32
C SER A 102 -7.00 -7.39 11.13
N LEU A 103 -6.45 -8.60 11.00
CA LEU A 103 -6.94 -9.77 11.74
C LEU A 103 -6.71 -9.62 13.25
N PHE A 104 -5.52 -9.16 13.66
CA PHE A 104 -5.25 -8.85 15.06
C PHE A 104 -6.16 -7.74 15.58
N TYR A 105 -6.36 -6.66 14.82
CA TYR A 105 -7.24 -5.55 15.22
C TYR A 105 -8.68 -6.04 15.50
N PHE A 106 -9.22 -6.91 14.64
CA PHE A 106 -10.51 -7.54 14.91
C PHE A 106 -10.46 -8.37 16.19
N THR A 107 -9.46 -9.24 16.40
CA THR A 107 -9.40 -10.07 17.61
C THR A 107 -9.33 -9.27 18.92
N THR A 108 -8.73 -8.09 18.94
CA THR A 108 -8.61 -7.26 20.15
C THR A 108 -9.81 -6.35 20.41
N TYR A 109 -10.54 -5.89 19.38
CA TYR A 109 -11.48 -4.77 19.55
C TYR A 109 -12.93 -5.00 19.16
N GLY A 110 -13.26 -6.01 18.37
CA GLY A 110 -14.69 -6.22 18.10
C GLY A 110 -15.41 -6.85 19.29
N ILE A 111 -16.71 -6.93 19.14
CA ILE A 111 -17.62 -6.91 20.28
C ILE A 111 -18.65 -8.05 20.17
N ALA A 112 -18.46 -8.98 19.23
CA ALA A 112 -19.41 -10.03 18.86
C ALA A 112 -18.71 -11.29 18.35
N ASP A 113 -19.38 -12.44 18.39
CA ASP A 113 -18.92 -13.69 17.78
C ASP A 113 -18.50 -13.47 16.32
N TRP A 114 -17.19 -13.37 16.13
CA TRP A 114 -16.48 -13.05 14.88
C TRP A 114 -16.38 -14.26 13.96
N ILE A 115 -16.34 -15.45 14.55
CA ILE A 115 -16.11 -16.73 13.84
C ILE A 115 -17.13 -16.93 12.71
N PRO A 116 -18.44 -16.64 12.88
CA PRO A 116 -19.43 -16.74 11.82
C PRO A 116 -19.32 -15.66 10.74
N ILE A 117 -18.73 -14.49 11.01
CA ILE A 117 -18.66 -13.35 10.07
C ILE A 117 -17.27 -13.28 9.39
N LEU A 118 -16.33 -14.12 9.82
CA LEU A 118 -14.94 -14.14 9.38
C LEU A 118 -14.79 -14.21 7.86
N HIS A 119 -15.62 -14.99 7.17
CA HIS A 119 -15.57 -15.11 5.72
C HIS A 119 -15.95 -13.81 4.99
N PHE A 120 -16.91 -13.03 5.52
CA PHE A 120 -17.24 -11.71 4.97
C PHE A 120 -16.15 -10.68 5.27
N ILE A 121 -15.58 -10.69 6.48
CA ILE A 121 -14.46 -9.81 6.85
C ILE A 121 -13.25 -10.09 5.96
N PHE A 122 -12.92 -11.37 5.74
CA PHE A 122 -11.82 -11.76 4.88
C PHE A 122 -12.05 -11.32 3.42
N LEU A 123 -13.25 -11.52 2.88
CA LEU A 123 -13.60 -11.09 1.53
C LEU A 123 -13.50 -9.56 1.39
N PHE A 124 -14.02 -8.83 2.37
CA PHE A 124 -13.98 -7.37 2.40
C PHE A 124 -12.54 -6.85 2.49
N LEU A 125 -11.72 -7.39 3.40
CA LEU A 125 -10.30 -7.04 3.52
C LEU A 125 -9.52 -7.40 2.26
N PHE A 126 -9.80 -8.54 1.64
CA PHE A 126 -9.19 -8.94 0.37
C PHE A 126 -9.54 -7.94 -0.73
N LEU A 127 -10.80 -7.56 -0.91
CA LEU A 127 -11.18 -6.57 -1.93
C LEU A 127 -10.65 -5.18 -1.61
N ALA A 128 -10.83 -4.71 -0.38
CA ALA A 128 -10.52 -3.34 0.02
C ALA A 128 -9.01 -3.08 0.17
N VAL A 129 -8.21 -4.11 0.47
CA VAL A 129 -6.76 -3.96 0.67
C VAL A 129 -6.01 -4.53 -0.54
N TRP A 130 -6.25 -5.77 -0.96
CA TRP A 130 -5.42 -6.35 -2.02
C TRP A 130 -5.61 -5.68 -3.37
N VAL A 131 -6.84 -5.29 -3.73
CA VAL A 131 -7.08 -4.65 -5.04
C VAL A 131 -6.32 -3.33 -5.17
N PRO A 132 -6.45 -2.35 -4.26
CA PRO A 132 -5.68 -1.11 -4.36
C PRO A 132 -4.17 -1.33 -4.16
N CYS A 133 -3.75 -2.23 -3.28
CA CYS A 133 -2.33 -2.51 -3.06
C CYS A 133 -1.65 -3.19 -4.26
N CYS A 134 -2.30 -4.16 -4.90
CA CYS A 134 -1.80 -4.79 -6.13
C CYS A 134 -1.75 -3.80 -7.30
N LEU A 135 -2.78 -2.95 -7.42
CA LEU A 135 -2.85 -1.94 -8.46
C LEU A 135 -1.70 -0.92 -8.31
N SER A 136 -1.41 -0.50 -7.07
CA SER A 136 -0.24 0.33 -6.73
C SER A 136 1.08 -0.33 -7.11
N ASP A 137 1.33 -1.51 -6.56
CA ASP A 137 2.67 -2.09 -6.53
C ASP A 137 3.11 -2.59 -7.91
N ILE A 138 2.14 -2.97 -8.75
CA ILE A 138 2.39 -3.64 -10.03
C ILE A 138 1.91 -2.76 -11.18
N VAL A 139 0.62 -2.42 -11.23
CA VAL A 139 0.01 -1.79 -12.41
C VAL A 139 0.49 -0.35 -12.58
N PHE A 140 0.58 0.42 -11.50
CA PHE A 140 1.03 1.82 -11.55
C PHE A 140 2.45 1.98 -12.13
N PRO A 141 3.51 1.32 -11.61
CA PRO A 141 4.85 1.46 -12.17
C PRO A 141 4.96 0.90 -13.60
N LEU A 142 4.21 -0.16 -13.93
CA LEU A 142 4.17 -0.73 -15.28
C LEU A 142 3.52 0.22 -16.31
N LEU A 143 2.49 0.98 -15.92
CA LEU A 143 1.85 1.97 -16.79
C LEU A 143 2.83 3.05 -17.28
N PHE A 144 3.78 3.43 -16.42
CA PHE A 144 4.83 4.41 -16.76
C PHE A 144 6.04 3.80 -17.47
N THR A 145 6.11 2.46 -17.58
CA THR A 145 7.06 1.82 -18.47
C THR A 145 6.49 1.85 -19.89
N ARG A 146 6.96 2.80 -20.71
CA ARG A 146 6.58 2.90 -22.13
C ARG A 146 6.91 1.60 -22.87
N GLY A 147 5.96 0.66 -22.95
CA GLY A 147 5.79 -0.37 -23.98
C GLY A 147 6.97 -1.29 -24.35
N LYS A 148 8.16 -1.14 -23.75
CA LYS A 148 9.31 -2.01 -24.01
C LYS A 148 9.33 -3.09 -22.95
N LEU A 149 8.37 -4.01 -23.06
CA LEU A 149 8.51 -5.34 -22.47
C LEU A 149 9.82 -5.92 -23.02
N PRO A 150 10.83 -6.24 -22.19
CA PRO A 150 11.94 -7.02 -22.65
C PRO A 150 11.40 -8.40 -23.05
N HIS A 151 11.59 -8.75 -24.33
CA HIS A 151 11.41 -10.10 -24.85
C HIS A 151 12.21 -11.12 -24.03
#